data_AF-A0A960YYY4-F1
#
_entry.id   AF-A0A960YYY4-F1
#
_cell.length_a   1.000
_cell.length_b   1.000
_cell.length_c   1.000
_cell.angle_alpha   90.00
_cell.angle_beta   90.00
_cell.angle_gamma   90.00
#
_symmetry.space_group_name_H-M   'P 1'
#
loop_
_entity.id
_entity.type
_entity.pdbx_description
1 polymer ?
#
loop_
_entity_poly.entity_id
_entity_poly.type
_entity_poly.pdbx_seq_one_letter_code
_entity_poly.pdbx_strand_id
1 'polypeptide(L)'
;MKQILKTILLPLFLITALSLNNCATIFSGTSQDVEINAKPQGTTIIILGGTIGKIIRYGAKIQSFIDIFSEYLDEEDKKVLERYSFESLITAVILEVRGVVPVERSMSQEVAKVLAKIPRSYKVKVLNTFGMEEFALAPVKTELKTSGGYAVIGYMSGKKIVVKEINTRLNWTILWNVLNGFILLPIDVLTGAYKKLTPLELDMELNEPGEKLSDYQAQGPNQKILILVN
;
A
#
# COMPACT_ATOMS: atom_id res chain seq x y z
N MET A 1 -3.39 -13.13 -62.44
CA MET A 1 -3.80 -13.21 -61.02
C MET A 1 -2.63 -13.10 -60.02
N LYS A 2 -1.51 -13.82 -60.16
CA LYS A 2 -0.39 -13.75 -59.19
C LYS A 2 0.29 -12.37 -59.03
N GLN A 3 0.29 -11.53 -60.06
CA GLN A 3 0.85 -10.17 -59.98
C GLN A 3 -0.02 -9.20 -59.19
N ILE A 4 -1.35 -9.23 -59.38
CA ILE A 4 -2.30 -8.33 -58.70
C ILE A 4 -2.32 -8.58 -57.18
N LEU A 5 -2.16 -9.84 -56.76
CA LEU A 5 -2.08 -10.19 -55.34
C LEU A 5 -0.85 -9.57 -54.66
N LYS A 6 0.31 -9.50 -55.34
CA LYS A 6 1.53 -8.88 -54.76
C LYS A 6 1.40 -7.36 -54.64
N THR A 7 0.78 -6.72 -55.63
CA THR A 7 0.68 -5.24 -55.66
C THR A 7 -0.30 -4.69 -54.62
N ILE A 8 -1.33 -5.47 -54.22
CA ILE A 8 -2.31 -5.02 -53.21
C ILE A 8 -1.92 -5.48 -51.80
N LEU A 9 -1.37 -6.69 -51.64
CA LEU A 9 -1.10 -7.25 -50.32
C LEU A 9 0.15 -6.64 -49.67
N LEU A 10 1.17 -6.25 -50.46
CA LEU A 10 2.39 -5.63 -49.96
C LEU A 10 2.18 -4.24 -49.33
N PRO A 11 1.49 -3.28 -49.98
CA PRO A 11 1.23 -1.98 -49.34
C PRO A 11 0.27 -2.10 -48.16
N LEU A 12 -0.67 -3.05 -48.18
CA LEU A 12 -1.54 -3.31 -47.04
C LEU A 12 -0.73 -3.79 -45.83
N PHE A 13 0.21 -4.72 -46.03
CA PHE A 13 1.11 -5.18 -44.97
C PHE A 13 2.03 -4.05 -44.47
N LEU A 14 2.53 -3.19 -45.37
CA LEU A 14 3.39 -2.05 -45.02
C LEU A 14 2.63 -0.98 -44.21
N ILE A 15 1.38 -0.67 -44.58
CA ILE A 15 0.52 0.27 -43.85
C ILE A 15 0.17 -0.31 -42.48
N THR A 16 -0.09 -1.62 -42.39
CA THR A 16 -0.35 -2.30 -41.12
C THR A 16 0.89 -2.33 -40.22
N ALA A 17 2.10 -2.43 -40.79
CA ALA A 17 3.34 -2.35 -40.02
C ALA A 17 3.66 -0.92 -39.54
N LEU A 18 3.32 0.11 -40.33
CA LEU A 18 3.59 1.51 -39.97
C LEU A 18 2.57 2.07 -38.97
N SER A 19 1.34 1.54 -38.93
CA SER A 19 0.35 1.89 -37.90
C SER A 19 0.59 1.23 -36.54
N LEU A 20 1.58 0.32 -36.44
CA LEU A 20 2.05 -0.24 -35.17
C LEU A 20 3.05 0.67 -34.43
N ASN A 21 3.42 1.83 -34.98
CA ASN A 21 4.35 2.78 -34.33
C ASN A 21 3.74 3.59 -33.17
N ASN A 22 2.48 3.37 -32.82
CA ASN A 22 1.96 3.79 -31.52
C ASN A 22 2.34 2.75 -30.45
N CYS A 23 3.64 2.46 -30.34
CA CYS A 23 4.22 1.70 -29.23
C CYS A 23 4.01 2.50 -27.93
N ALA A 24 2.81 2.41 -27.39
CA ALA A 24 2.45 2.86 -26.07
C ALA A 24 3.33 2.11 -25.05
N THR A 25 4.28 2.83 -24.47
CA THR A 25 4.82 2.64 -23.12
C THR A 25 5.08 1.18 -22.69
N ILE A 26 5.89 0.44 -23.43
CA ILE A 26 6.36 -0.92 -23.04
C ILE A 26 7.33 -0.88 -21.83
N PHE A 27 7.84 0.31 -21.45
CA PHE A 27 8.81 0.46 -20.37
C PHE A 27 8.23 0.70 -18.97
N SER A 28 6.91 0.76 -18.77
CA SER A 28 6.31 0.89 -17.41
C SER A 28 6.19 -0.45 -16.66
N GLY A 29 6.93 -1.49 -17.06
CA GLY A 29 6.69 -2.87 -16.62
C GLY A 29 6.87 -3.10 -15.12
N THR A 30 7.76 -2.35 -14.47
CA THR A 30 8.15 -2.61 -13.07
C THR A 30 7.58 -1.63 -12.07
N SER A 31 7.06 -0.47 -12.50
CA SER A 31 6.58 0.58 -11.60
C SER A 31 5.44 1.38 -12.23
N GLN A 32 4.53 1.88 -11.38
CA GLN A 32 3.33 2.59 -11.77
C GLN A 32 3.09 3.78 -10.84
N ASP A 33 2.71 4.90 -11.45
CA ASP A 33 2.21 6.05 -10.73
C ASP A 33 0.89 5.71 -10.03
N VAL A 34 0.83 5.99 -8.73
CA VAL A 34 -0.38 5.92 -7.93
C VAL A 34 -0.65 7.30 -7.33
N GLU A 35 -1.88 7.76 -7.47
CA GLU A 35 -2.38 8.98 -6.85
C GLU A 35 -3.18 8.64 -5.59
N ILE A 36 -2.88 9.34 -4.50
CA ILE A 36 -3.53 9.16 -3.21
C ILE A 36 -4.10 10.50 -2.78
N ASN A 37 -5.41 10.54 -2.70
CA ASN A 37 -6.20 11.69 -2.29
C ASN A 37 -6.76 11.44 -0.88
N ALA A 38 -6.88 12.49 -0.08
CA ALA A 38 -7.45 12.37 1.25
C ALA A 38 -8.30 13.57 1.64
N LYS A 39 -9.38 13.28 2.38
CA LYS A 39 -10.26 14.25 3.01
C LYS A 39 -10.22 14.02 4.53
N PRO A 40 -9.88 15.05 5.32
CA PRO A 40 -9.52 16.41 4.92
C PRO A 40 -8.12 16.53 4.27
N GLN A 41 -7.87 17.64 3.57
CA GLN A 41 -6.55 17.96 3.01
C GLN A 41 -5.48 18.10 4.09
N GLY A 42 -4.22 17.83 3.76
CA GLY A 42 -3.12 17.82 4.73
C GLY A 42 -3.09 16.57 5.62
N THR A 43 -3.86 15.54 5.28
CA THR A 43 -3.73 14.20 5.89
C THR A 43 -2.34 13.66 5.61
N THR A 44 -1.68 13.10 6.63
CA THR A 44 -0.41 12.39 6.47
C THR A 44 -0.66 11.02 5.82
N ILE A 45 0.09 10.75 4.76
CA ILE A 45 0.04 9.52 3.98
C ILE A 45 1.33 8.76 4.24
N ILE A 46 1.17 7.52 4.70
CA ILE A 46 2.28 6.60 4.96
C ILE A 46 2.05 5.38 4.07
N ILE A 47 3.02 5.08 3.20
CA ILE A 47 2.94 3.91 2.32
C ILE A 47 3.95 2.87 2.79
N LEU A 48 3.45 1.69 3.15
CA LEU A 48 4.24 0.54 3.59
C LEU A 48 4.19 -0.55 2.53
N GLY A 49 5.36 -0.90 1.99
CA GLY A 49 5.53 -1.90 0.94
C GLY A 49 5.99 -3.28 1.46
N GLY A 50 6.37 -4.12 0.50
CA GLY A 50 7.01 -5.41 0.77
C GLY A 50 6.14 -6.42 1.51
N THR A 51 6.78 -7.20 2.40
CA THR A 51 6.11 -8.24 3.20
C THR A 51 5.10 -7.64 4.17
N ILE A 52 5.30 -6.40 4.59
CA ILE A 52 4.53 -5.77 5.66
C ILE A 52 3.24 -5.18 5.14
N GLY A 53 3.22 -4.62 3.94
CA GLY A 53 1.97 -4.33 3.23
C GLY A 53 1.07 -5.57 3.14
N LYS A 54 1.66 -6.76 2.93
CA LYS A 54 0.91 -8.03 2.95
C LYS A 54 0.47 -8.43 4.37
N ILE A 55 1.30 -8.26 5.39
CA ILE A 55 0.99 -8.63 6.78
C ILE A 55 -0.15 -7.77 7.34
N ILE A 56 -0.13 -6.46 7.11
CA ILE A 56 -1.22 -5.54 7.53
C ILE A 56 -2.54 -5.99 6.88
N ARG A 57 -2.53 -6.28 5.58
CA ARG A 57 -3.69 -6.83 4.85
C ARG A 57 -4.27 -8.09 5.47
N TYR A 58 -3.41 -9.02 5.92
CA TYR A 58 -3.87 -10.31 6.46
C TYR A 58 -4.20 -10.27 7.96
N GLY A 59 -4.23 -9.09 8.58
CA GLY A 59 -4.47 -8.94 10.01
C GLY A 59 -3.17 -9.18 10.79
N ALA A 60 -2.31 -8.17 10.78
CA ALA A 60 -1.09 -8.18 11.56
C ALA A 60 -1.42 -8.46 13.04
N LYS A 61 -0.76 -9.46 13.62
CA LYS A 61 -0.90 -9.72 15.05
C LYS A 61 -0.14 -8.66 15.82
N ILE A 62 -0.85 -7.93 16.69
CA ILE A 62 -0.26 -6.94 17.59
C ILE A 62 0.93 -7.52 18.38
N GLN A 63 0.84 -8.79 18.77
CA GLN A 63 1.90 -9.50 19.48
C GLN A 63 3.23 -9.47 18.72
N SER A 64 3.22 -9.70 17.40
CA SER A 64 4.44 -9.68 16.60
C SER A 64 5.11 -8.31 16.59
N PHE A 65 4.34 -7.23 16.73
CA PHE A 65 4.89 -5.88 16.88
C PHE A 65 5.49 -5.68 18.26
N ILE A 66 4.78 -6.11 19.31
CA ILE A 66 5.25 -6.00 20.69
C ILE A 66 6.53 -6.82 20.90
N ASP A 67 6.59 -8.02 20.34
CA ASP A 67 7.74 -8.92 20.43
C ASP A 67 9.01 -8.29 19.84
N ILE A 68 8.89 -7.49 18.78
CA ILE A 68 10.01 -6.74 18.20
C ILE A 68 10.64 -5.80 19.24
N PHE A 69 9.85 -5.22 20.13
CA PHE A 69 10.30 -4.26 21.14
C PHE A 69 10.47 -4.88 22.53
N SER A 70 10.26 -6.19 22.68
CA SER A 70 10.21 -6.88 23.97
C SER A 70 11.43 -6.65 24.87
N GLU A 71 12.61 -6.41 24.30
CA GLU A 71 13.84 -6.08 25.04
C GLU A 71 13.73 -4.77 25.85
N TYR A 72 12.86 -3.84 25.43
CA TYR A 72 12.70 -2.51 26.02
C TYR A 72 11.37 -2.33 26.77
N LEU A 73 10.54 -3.36 26.84
CA LEU A 73 9.18 -3.29 27.34
C LEU A 73 9.00 -4.23 28.54
N ASP A 74 8.54 -3.67 29.66
CA ASP A 74 8.06 -4.47 30.79
C ASP A 74 6.64 -5.01 30.52
N GLU A 75 6.14 -5.88 31.41
CA GLU A 75 4.81 -6.49 31.25
C GLU A 75 3.65 -5.48 31.32
N GLU A 76 3.84 -4.34 31.99
CA GLU A 76 2.85 -3.28 32.04
C GLU A 76 2.81 -2.53 30.71
N ASP A 77 3.98 -2.19 30.16
CA ASP A 77 4.13 -1.58 28.84
C ASP A 77 3.48 -2.42 27.75
N LYS A 78 3.70 -3.75 27.76
CA LYS A 78 3.09 -4.67 26.80
C LYS A 78 1.56 -4.60 26.86
N LYS A 79 0.97 -4.64 28.07
CA LYS A 79 -0.48 -4.50 28.26
C LYS A 79 -1.02 -3.16 27.79
N VAL A 80 -0.25 -2.07 27.93
CA VAL A 80 -0.62 -0.77 27.37
C VAL A 80 -0.70 -0.84 25.85
N LEU A 81 0.32 -1.42 25.19
CA LEU A 81 0.37 -1.53 23.73
C LEU A 81 -0.70 -2.48 23.16
N GLU A 82 -1.04 -3.56 23.86
CA GLU A 82 -2.10 -4.51 23.46
C GLU A 82 -3.48 -3.87 23.31
N ARG A 83 -3.71 -2.70 23.92
CA ARG A 83 -4.96 -1.94 23.77
C ARG A 83 -5.10 -1.25 22.41
N TYR A 84 -4.05 -1.23 21.60
CA TYR A 84 -4.00 -0.50 20.34
C TYR A 84 -3.90 -1.43 19.15
N SER A 85 -4.40 -0.95 18.01
CA SER A 85 -4.25 -1.67 16.75
C SER A 85 -2.80 -1.60 16.27
N PHE A 86 -2.38 -2.60 15.50
CA PHE A 86 -1.04 -2.63 14.90
C PHE A 86 -0.77 -1.36 14.09
N GLU A 87 -1.74 -0.93 13.29
CA GLU A 87 -1.70 0.26 12.43
C GLU A 87 -1.48 1.54 13.24
N SER A 88 -2.09 1.61 14.42
CA SER A 88 -1.94 2.76 15.33
C SER A 88 -0.53 2.82 15.89
N LEU A 89 0.00 1.69 16.37
CA LEU A 89 1.34 1.65 16.93
C LEU A 89 2.44 1.89 15.89
N ILE A 90 2.33 1.27 14.70
CA ILE A 90 3.31 1.53 13.63
C ILE A 90 3.27 2.99 13.19
N THR A 91 2.08 3.58 13.06
CA THR A 91 1.92 5.01 12.74
C THR A 91 2.62 5.87 13.77
N ALA A 92 2.45 5.59 15.07
CA ALA A 92 3.09 6.34 16.14
C ALA A 92 4.62 6.28 16.08
N VAL A 93 5.18 5.09 15.87
CA VAL A 93 6.63 4.91 15.71
C VAL A 93 7.14 5.67 14.49
N ILE A 94 6.40 5.65 13.37
CA ILE A 94 6.76 6.41 12.16
C ILE A 94 6.76 7.91 12.43
N LEU A 95 5.68 8.44 13.02
CA LEU A 95 5.54 9.86 13.33
C LEU A 95 6.63 10.35 14.27
N GLU A 96 6.97 9.55 15.29
CA GLU A 96 8.03 9.87 16.24
C GLU A 96 9.40 9.91 15.57
N VAL A 97 9.75 8.90 14.77
CA VAL A 97 11.05 8.83 14.09
C VAL A 97 11.21 9.97 13.08
N ARG A 98 10.13 10.32 12.37
CA ARG A 98 10.09 11.42 11.39
C ARG A 98 10.05 12.80 12.06
N GLY A 99 9.67 12.88 13.34
CA GLY A 99 9.61 14.14 14.10
C GLY A 99 8.50 15.08 13.65
N VAL A 100 7.43 14.55 13.07
CA VAL A 100 6.38 15.35 12.39
C VAL A 100 5.31 15.81 13.38
N VAL A 101 5.01 15.01 14.39
CA VAL A 101 4.04 15.35 15.45
C VAL A 101 4.54 14.76 16.78
N PRO A 102 4.45 15.50 17.91
CA PRO A 102 4.65 14.91 19.22
C PRO A 102 3.67 13.75 19.41
N VAL A 103 4.17 12.57 19.79
CA VAL A 103 3.35 11.36 19.91
C VAL A 103 2.18 11.59 20.87
N GLU A 104 2.37 12.44 21.87
CA GLU A 104 1.37 12.84 22.88
C GLU A 104 0.13 13.52 22.29
N ARG A 105 0.23 14.10 21.09
CA ARG A 105 -0.92 14.68 20.37
C ARG A 105 -1.60 13.67 19.46
N SER A 106 -0.85 12.64 19.04
CA SER A 106 -1.32 11.62 18.10
C SER A 106 -1.98 10.43 18.78
N MET A 107 -1.60 10.13 20.02
CA MET A 107 -2.01 8.96 20.79
C MET A 107 -2.15 9.31 22.27
N SER A 108 -2.56 8.34 23.09
CA SER A 108 -2.59 8.53 24.55
C SER A 108 -1.19 8.81 25.09
N GLN A 109 -1.12 9.59 26.17
CA GLN A 109 0.12 9.85 26.89
C GLN A 109 0.80 8.56 27.37
N GLU A 110 0.03 7.50 27.61
CA GLU A 110 0.56 6.20 28.02
C GLU A 110 1.40 5.58 26.90
N VAL A 111 0.90 5.54 25.66
CA VAL A 111 1.66 5.00 24.52
C VAL A 111 2.90 5.85 24.25
N ALA A 112 2.79 7.18 24.33
CA ALA A 112 3.94 8.05 24.16
C ALA A 112 5.06 7.75 25.18
N LYS A 113 4.70 7.55 26.45
CA LYS A 113 5.65 7.16 27.51
C LYS A 113 6.30 5.82 27.22
N VAL A 114 5.53 4.83 26.77
CA VAL A 114 6.05 3.50 26.42
C VAL A 114 7.02 3.60 25.24
N LEU A 115 6.65 4.28 24.16
CA LEU A 115 7.50 4.43 22.97
C LEU A 115 8.78 5.24 23.24
N ALA A 116 8.73 6.17 24.19
CA ALA A 116 9.90 6.94 24.63
C ALA A 116 10.97 6.07 25.32
N LYS A 117 10.60 4.92 25.93
CA LYS A 117 11.55 3.95 26.49
C LYS A 117 12.40 3.27 25.39
N ILE A 118 11.87 3.19 24.18
CA ILE A 118 12.51 2.48 23.06
C ILE A 118 13.55 3.39 22.39
N PRO A 119 14.83 2.95 22.26
CA PRO A 119 15.86 3.75 21.60
C PRO A 119 15.49 4.11 20.17
N ARG A 120 15.76 5.37 19.78
CA ARG A 120 15.47 5.86 18.42
C ARG A 120 16.17 5.04 17.34
N SER A 121 17.41 4.61 17.57
CA SER A 121 18.16 3.75 16.63
C SER A 121 17.44 2.43 16.35
N TYR A 122 16.84 1.85 17.38
CA TYR A 122 16.06 0.62 17.27
C TYR A 122 14.76 0.85 16.50
N LYS A 123 14.03 1.94 16.81
CA LYS A 123 12.84 2.34 16.04
C LYS A 123 13.15 2.53 14.56
N VAL A 124 14.24 3.21 14.20
CA VAL A 124 14.69 3.38 12.81
C VAL A 124 14.97 2.03 12.14
N LYS A 125 15.68 1.12 12.81
CA LYS A 125 15.97 -0.23 12.29
C LYS A 125 14.68 -1.00 11.98
N VAL A 126 13.72 -0.94 12.90
CA VAL A 126 12.40 -1.56 12.75
C VAL A 126 11.63 -0.94 11.57
N LEU A 127 11.61 0.39 11.44
CA LEU A 127 10.98 1.07 10.29
C LEU A 127 11.62 0.71 8.95
N ASN A 128 12.95 0.59 8.90
CA ASN A 128 13.65 0.14 7.69
C ASN A 128 13.27 -1.30 7.32
N THR A 129 12.95 -2.13 8.31
CA THR A 129 12.46 -3.50 8.09
C THR A 129 11.02 -3.51 7.57
N PHE A 130 10.22 -2.52 7.97
CA PHE A 130 8.84 -2.37 7.53
C PHE A 130 8.67 -1.93 6.07
N GLY A 131 9.75 -1.51 5.39
CA GLY A 131 9.71 -1.17 3.97
C GLY A 131 8.83 0.04 3.70
N MET A 132 9.11 1.17 4.37
CA MET A 132 8.42 2.43 4.10
C MET A 132 8.82 2.95 2.71
N GLU A 133 7.84 3.06 1.83
CA GLU A 133 8.03 3.51 0.45
C GLU A 133 7.86 5.03 0.36
N GLU A 134 6.90 5.60 1.09
CA GLU A 134 6.56 7.04 1.01
C GLU A 134 6.05 7.58 2.35
N PHE A 135 6.35 8.86 2.61
CA PHE A 135 5.80 9.63 3.72
C PHE A 135 5.57 11.08 3.26
N ALA A 136 4.30 11.46 3.07
CA ALA A 136 3.94 12.75 2.50
C ALA A 136 2.59 13.26 3.03
N LEU A 137 2.22 14.50 2.70
CA LEU A 137 0.87 15.02 2.93
C LEU A 137 0.02 14.82 1.67
N ALA A 138 -1.27 14.50 1.82
CA ALA A 138 -2.19 14.41 0.69
C ALA A 138 -2.55 15.80 0.11
N PRO A 139 -2.77 15.90 -1.21
CA PRO A 139 -2.67 14.83 -2.22
C PRO A 139 -1.22 14.45 -2.53
N VAL A 140 -0.96 13.18 -2.81
CA VAL A 140 0.38 12.69 -3.19
C VAL A 140 0.31 11.78 -4.41
N LYS A 141 1.23 11.97 -5.35
CA LYS A 141 1.48 11.08 -6.49
C LYS A 141 2.84 10.43 -6.29
N THR A 142 2.89 9.11 -6.27
CA THR A 142 4.14 8.36 -6.02
C THR A 142 4.27 7.18 -6.99
N GLU A 143 5.50 6.79 -7.30
CA GLU A 143 5.80 5.67 -8.20
C GLU A 143 6.04 4.40 -7.38
N LEU A 144 5.16 3.40 -7.53
CA LEU A 144 5.22 2.14 -6.78
C LEU A 144 5.53 0.96 -7.68
N LYS A 145 6.30 -0.02 -7.18
CA LYS A 145 6.64 -1.23 -7.94
C LYS A 145 5.41 -2.11 -8.19
N THR A 146 5.23 -2.57 -9.42
CA THR A 146 4.08 -3.41 -9.86
C THR A 146 4.09 -4.82 -9.27
N SER A 147 5.20 -5.26 -8.65
CA SER A 147 5.32 -6.56 -8.01
C SER A 147 4.95 -6.59 -6.53
N GLY A 148 4.64 -5.42 -5.93
CA GLY A 148 4.42 -5.25 -4.49
C GLY A 148 2.96 -5.31 -4.04
N GLY A 149 2.75 -5.54 -2.75
CA GLY A 149 1.50 -5.21 -2.08
C GLY A 149 1.78 -4.08 -1.11
N TYR A 150 0.92 -3.07 -1.09
CA TYR A 150 1.12 -1.88 -0.26
C TYR A 150 -0.06 -1.65 0.65
N ALA A 151 0.24 -1.27 1.89
CA ALA A 151 -0.72 -0.70 2.81
C ALA A 151 -0.50 0.83 2.83
N VAL A 152 -1.57 1.57 2.56
CA VAL A 152 -1.60 3.03 2.63
C VAL A 152 -2.35 3.42 3.88
N ILE A 153 -1.67 4.12 4.78
CA ILE A 153 -2.23 4.61 6.04
C ILE A 153 -2.45 6.11 5.90
N GLY A 154 -3.71 6.53 6.05
CA GLY A 154 -4.11 7.91 6.23
C GLY A 154 -4.19 8.25 7.71
N TYR A 155 -3.37 9.20 8.15
CA TYR A 155 -3.33 9.69 9.52
C TYR A 155 -3.58 11.21 9.58
N MET A 156 -4.45 11.61 10.50
CA MET A 156 -4.59 13.00 10.92
C MET A 156 -4.89 13.05 12.41
N SER A 157 -4.31 14.02 13.11
CA SER A 157 -4.54 14.24 14.54
C SER A 157 -6.03 14.39 14.83
N GLY A 158 -6.52 13.65 15.83
CA GLY A 158 -7.94 13.67 16.20
C GLY A 158 -8.87 13.04 15.18
N LYS A 159 -8.39 12.25 14.21
CA LYS A 159 -9.21 11.48 13.28
C LYS A 159 -8.96 9.98 13.42
N LYS A 160 -9.92 9.18 12.96
CA LYS A 160 -9.79 7.72 12.86
C LYS A 160 -8.74 7.38 11.79
N ILE A 161 -7.76 6.53 12.12
CA ILE A 161 -6.79 6.03 11.15
C ILE A 161 -7.52 5.19 10.11
N VAL A 162 -7.25 5.48 8.83
CA VAL A 162 -7.79 4.73 7.70
C VAL A 162 -6.65 3.98 7.04
N VAL A 163 -6.85 2.68 6.80
CA VAL A 163 -5.91 1.87 6.04
C VAL A 163 -6.61 1.38 4.79
N LYS A 164 -5.95 1.58 3.65
CA LYS A 164 -6.38 1.03 2.37
C LYS A 164 -5.23 0.27 1.72
N GLU A 165 -5.57 -0.56 0.74
CA GLU A 165 -4.60 -1.43 0.08
C GLU A 165 -4.43 -1.06 -1.38
N ILE A 166 -3.19 -1.14 -1.85
CA ILE A 166 -2.86 -1.16 -3.27
C ILE A 166 -2.30 -2.55 -3.56
N ASN A 167 -3.06 -3.29 -4.36
CA ASN A 167 -2.81 -4.70 -4.63
C ASN A 167 -2.28 -4.87 -6.06
N THR A 168 -1.35 -5.80 -6.23
CA THR A 168 -0.99 -6.30 -7.55
C THR A 168 -2.08 -7.25 -8.06
N ARG A 169 -2.64 -6.97 -9.24
CA ARG A 169 -3.53 -7.86 -9.98
C ARG A 169 -2.86 -8.29 -11.29
N LEU A 170 -3.19 -9.50 -11.73
CA LEU A 170 -2.80 -9.98 -13.05
C LEU A 170 -3.60 -9.23 -14.11
N ASN A 171 -2.91 -8.70 -15.12
CA ASN A 171 -3.53 -8.17 -16.30
C ASN A 171 -3.80 -9.31 -17.29
N TRP A 172 -5.01 -9.89 -17.20
CA TRP A 172 -5.40 -11.04 -18.01
C TRP A 172 -5.36 -10.75 -19.51
N THR A 173 -5.62 -9.51 -19.93
CA THR A 173 -5.53 -9.10 -21.33
C THR A 173 -4.09 -9.23 -21.85
N ILE A 174 -3.11 -8.76 -21.07
CA ILE A 174 -1.69 -8.90 -21.43
C ILE A 174 -1.30 -10.38 -21.43
N LEU A 175 -1.71 -11.15 -20.43
CA LEU A 175 -1.42 -12.59 -20.36
C LEU A 175 -2.01 -13.37 -21.54
N TRP A 176 -3.24 -13.04 -21.96
CA TRP A 176 -3.87 -13.69 -23.11
C TRP A 176 -3.16 -13.36 -24.43
N ASN A 177 -2.68 -12.12 -24.59
CA ASN A 177 -1.86 -11.73 -25.75
C ASN A 177 -0.53 -12.50 -25.76
N VAL A 178 0.06 -12.75 -24.59
CA VAL A 178 1.27 -13.59 -24.43
C VAL A 178 1.02 -15.04 -24.85
N LEU A 179 -0.10 -15.63 -24.45
CA LEU A 179 -0.39 -17.04 -24.74
C LEU A 179 -0.77 -17.29 -26.21
N ASN A 180 -1.31 -16.30 -26.93
CA ASN A 180 -1.72 -16.45 -28.33
C ASN A 180 -0.61 -16.19 -29.35
N GLY A 181 0.66 -16.11 -28.92
CA GLY A 181 1.80 -16.21 -29.84
C GLY A 181 2.02 -15.00 -30.75
N PHE A 182 1.56 -13.80 -30.38
CA PHE A 182 1.93 -12.56 -31.06
C PHE A 182 3.41 -12.20 -30.77
N ILE A 183 4.34 -12.87 -31.45
CA ILE A 183 5.75 -12.63 -31.87
C ILE A 183 6.71 -11.67 -31.08
N LEU A 184 6.32 -10.92 -30.04
CA LEU A 184 7.19 -9.96 -29.31
C LEU A 184 7.31 -10.25 -27.80
N LEU A 185 7.15 -11.51 -27.39
CA LEU A 185 6.72 -11.88 -26.03
C LEU A 185 7.74 -12.34 -24.96
N PRO A 186 9.06 -12.42 -25.17
CA PRO A 186 9.96 -12.64 -24.04
C PRO A 186 10.08 -11.38 -23.17
N ILE A 187 10.00 -10.19 -23.77
CA ILE A 187 10.26 -8.93 -23.06
C ILE A 187 9.17 -8.66 -22.01
N ASP A 188 7.88 -8.83 -22.33
CA ASP A 188 6.79 -8.50 -21.41
C ASP A 188 6.69 -9.43 -20.18
N VAL A 189 7.07 -10.70 -20.35
CA VAL A 189 7.19 -11.65 -19.24
C VAL A 189 8.39 -11.29 -18.37
N LEU A 190 9.52 -10.94 -19.00
CA LEU A 190 10.75 -10.53 -18.29
C LEU A 190 10.59 -9.20 -17.56
N THR A 191 9.85 -8.24 -18.11
CA THR A 191 9.64 -6.91 -17.52
C THR A 191 8.57 -6.90 -16.43
N GLY A 192 7.79 -7.98 -16.29
CA GLY A 192 6.71 -8.05 -15.31
C GLY A 192 5.45 -7.26 -15.69
N ALA A 193 5.33 -6.84 -16.95
CA ALA A 193 4.22 -6.02 -17.46
C ALA A 193 2.83 -6.70 -17.33
N TYR A 194 2.80 -8.01 -17.11
CA TYR A 194 1.58 -8.77 -16.81
C TYR A 194 0.97 -8.45 -15.44
N LYS A 195 1.62 -7.63 -14.61
CA LYS A 195 1.14 -7.17 -13.29
C LYS A 195 0.72 -5.71 -13.34
N LYS A 196 -0.37 -5.38 -12.66
CA LYS A 196 -0.87 -4.00 -12.52
C LYS A 196 -1.26 -3.73 -11.07
N LEU A 197 -0.93 -2.54 -10.57
CA LEU A 197 -1.40 -2.06 -9.28
C LEU A 197 -2.87 -1.66 -9.36
N THR A 198 -3.63 -1.95 -8.31
CA THR A 198 -5.04 -1.61 -8.22
C THR A 198 -5.40 -1.31 -6.77
N PRO A 199 -6.03 -0.15 -6.49
CA PRO A 199 -6.35 0.92 -7.44
C PRO A 199 -5.11 1.78 -7.79
N LEU A 200 -5.19 2.54 -8.89
CA LEU A 200 -4.18 3.55 -9.26
C LEU A 200 -4.50 4.94 -8.67
N GLU A 201 -5.76 5.16 -8.31
CA GLU A 201 -6.23 6.34 -7.62
C GLU A 201 -6.92 5.89 -6.34
N LEU A 202 -6.48 6.43 -5.21
CA LEU A 202 -6.89 5.99 -3.89
C LEU A 202 -7.40 7.18 -3.08
N ASP A 203 -8.72 7.31 -2.98
CA ASP A 203 -9.35 8.29 -2.09
C ASP A 203 -9.42 7.77 -0.67
N MET A 204 -9.08 8.59 0.33
CA MET A 204 -9.23 8.28 1.75
C MET A 204 -10.11 9.31 2.44
N GLU A 205 -11.09 8.85 3.20
CA GLU A 205 -11.98 9.72 3.98
C GLU A 205 -11.77 9.42 5.46
N LEU A 206 -11.13 10.37 6.15
CA LEU A 206 -10.83 10.27 7.57
C LEU A 206 -12.01 10.84 8.36
N ASN A 207 -12.73 9.93 9.00
CA ASN A 207 -13.85 10.29 9.87
C ASN A 207 -13.38 10.74 11.24
N GLU A 208 -14.23 11.47 11.95
CA GLU A 208 -14.02 11.73 13.37
C GLU A 208 -13.80 10.39 14.11
N PRO A 209 -13.02 10.38 15.20
CA PRO A 209 -12.96 9.23 16.08
C PRO A 209 -14.39 9.04 16.56
N GLY A 210 -15.03 7.92 16.22
CA GLY A 210 -16.33 7.61 16.80
C GLY A 210 -16.22 7.75 18.32
N GLU A 211 -17.28 8.23 18.98
CA GLU A 211 -17.34 8.55 20.42
C GLU A 211 -16.83 7.44 21.37
N LYS A 212 -16.53 6.25 20.84
CA LYS A 212 -15.92 5.13 21.53
C LYS A 212 -14.67 4.65 20.82
N LEU A 213 -13.51 5.17 21.23
CA LEU A 213 -12.20 4.55 20.99
C LEU A 213 -12.12 3.10 21.53
N SER A 214 -13.09 2.63 22.32
CA SER A 214 -13.20 1.24 22.80
C SER A 214 -13.71 0.23 21.77
N ASP A 215 -14.34 0.69 20.68
CA ASP A 215 -15.02 -0.23 19.75
C ASP A 215 -14.11 -0.67 18.59
N TYR A 216 -12.82 -0.33 18.66
CA TYR A 216 -11.77 -0.81 17.77
C TYR A 216 -11.28 -2.22 18.12
N GLN A 217 -12.17 -3.11 18.54
CA GLN A 217 -11.90 -4.54 18.47
C GLN A 217 -11.84 -4.93 16.99
N ALA A 218 -10.67 -5.42 16.58
CA ALA A 218 -10.32 -5.78 15.22
C ALA A 218 -11.46 -6.48 14.47
N GLN A 219 -12.07 -5.78 13.51
CA GLN A 219 -12.80 -6.42 12.42
C GLN A 219 -11.78 -7.12 11.51
N GLY A 220 -11.27 -8.26 11.96
CA GLY A 220 -10.51 -9.18 11.13
C GLY A 220 -11.40 -9.79 10.04
N PRO A 221 -10.80 -10.42 9.00
CA PRO A 221 -11.50 -10.88 7.79
C PRO A 221 -12.50 -12.04 7.98
N ASN A 222 -12.97 -12.33 9.20
CA ASN A 222 -13.85 -13.46 9.51
C ASN A 222 -15.11 -13.11 10.33
N GLN A 223 -15.52 -11.85 10.46
CA GLN A 223 -16.84 -11.56 11.03
C GLN A 223 -17.94 -11.64 9.96
N LYS A 224 -18.57 -12.82 9.87
CA LYS A 224 -19.94 -12.95 9.38
C LYS A 224 -20.82 -12.01 10.18
N ILE A 225 -21.34 -11.00 9.53
CA ILE A 225 -22.41 -10.14 10.03
C ILE A 225 -23.61 -11.04 10.34
N LEU A 226 -23.89 -11.22 11.62
CA LEU A 226 -25.22 -11.54 12.11
C LEU A 226 -25.28 -10.99 13.53
N ILE A 227 -26.04 -9.91 13.72
CA ILE A 227 -26.98 -9.68 14.83
C ILE A 227 -27.91 -8.57 14.33
N LEU A 228 -29.03 -9.01 13.73
CA LEU A 228 -30.31 -8.34 13.92
C LEU A 228 -30.88 -8.94 15.20
N VAL A 229 -30.99 -8.17 16.28
CA VAL A 229 -32.02 -8.41 17.29
C VAL A 229 -32.50 -7.06 17.85
N ASN A 230 -33.80 -6.84 17.64
CA ASN A 230 -34.71 -5.76 18.07
C ASN A 230 -34.80 -4.52 17.17
#